data_AF-A0A482WPS2-F1
#
_entry.id   AF-A0A482WPS2-F1
#
_cell.length_a   1.000
_cell.length_b   1.000
_cell.length_c   1.000
_cell.angle_alpha   90.00
_cell.angle_beta   90.00
_cell.angle_gamma   90.00
#
_symmetry.space_group_name_H-M   'P 1'
#
loop_
_entity.id
_entity.type
_entity.pdbx_description
1 polymer ?
#
loop_
_entity_poly.entity_id
_entity_poly.type
_entity_poly.pdbx_seq_one_letter_code
_entity_poly.pdbx_strand_id
1 'polypeptide(L)'
;MSVVPNTLLGELFPANVKSKAAAVATIFFAIASFSVNKVYPSVPNYTMFAFFALTNLIAAIFTWLYVIETKGKSFSEIQQLLHKQK
;
A
#
# COMPACT_ATOMS: atom_id res chain seq x y z
N MET A 1 -10.53 1.49 -7.51
CA MET A 1 -9.19 2.07 -7.31
C MET A 1 -9.21 2.76 -5.96
N SER A 2 -8.57 2.17 -4.94
CA SER A 2 -8.73 2.62 -3.56
C SER A 2 -8.12 4.02 -3.37
N VAL A 3 -8.86 4.95 -2.76
CA VAL A 3 -8.45 6.36 -2.62
C VAL A 3 -7.30 6.49 -1.63
N VAL A 4 -7.33 5.71 -0.54
CA VAL A 4 -6.37 5.80 0.57
C VAL A 4 -4.92 5.52 0.15
N PRO A 5 -4.58 4.42 -0.55
CA PRO A 5 -3.20 4.17 -0.95
C PRO A 5 -2.64 5.23 -1.92
N ASN A 6 -3.49 5.75 -2.81
CA ASN A 6 -3.08 6.80 -3.76
C ASN A 6 -2.84 8.14 -3.05
N THR A 7 -3.68 8.48 -2.07
CA THR A 7 -3.49 9.66 -1.23
C THR A 7 -2.22 9.53 -0.39
N LEU A 8 -2.00 8.39 0.28
CA LEU A 8 -0.80 8.12 1.06
C LEU A 8 0.47 8.20 0.21
N LEU A 9 0.46 7.62 -0.99
CA LEU A 9 1.57 7.75 -1.94
C LEU A 9 1.83 9.23 -2.30
N GLY A 10 0.78 10.05 -2.33
CA GLY A 10 0.87 11.47 -2.62
C GLY A 10 1.38 12.34 -1.48
N GLU A 11 1.18 11.91 -0.23
CA GLU A 11 1.52 12.64 0.99
C GLU A 11 2.87 12.20 1.58
N LEU A 12 3.21 10.92 1.46
CA LEU A 12 4.43 10.34 2.04
C LEU A 12 5.68 10.65 1.21
N PHE A 13 5.56 10.75 -0.12
CA PHE A 13 6.72 10.92 -1.01
C PHE A 13 6.91 12.37 -1.46
N PRO A 14 8.15 12.89 -1.44
CA PRO A 14 8.45 14.20 -2.03
C PRO A 14 8.29 14.20 -3.55
N ALA A 15 7.98 15.37 -4.11
CA ALA A 15 7.58 15.53 -5.51
C ALA A 15 8.60 14.98 -6.52
N ASN A 16 9.89 15.00 -6.18
CA ASN A 16 10.99 14.50 -6.99
C ASN A 16 11.03 12.96 -7.14
N VAL A 17 10.46 12.21 -6.19
CA VAL A 17 10.45 10.73 -6.22
C VAL A 17 9.07 10.13 -6.38
N LYS A 18 8.02 10.94 -6.22
CA LYS A 18 6.61 10.51 -6.27
C LYS A 18 6.26 9.71 -7.53
N SER A 19 6.71 10.17 -8.71
CA SER A 19 6.44 9.47 -9.97
C SER A 19 7.11 8.09 -10.03
N LYS A 20 8.35 7.97 -9.52
CA LYS A 20 9.08 6.70 -9.44
C LYS A 20 8.43 5.75 -8.44
N ALA A 21 8.06 6.25 -7.27
CA ALA A 21 7.36 5.47 -6.25
C ALA A 21 6.01 4.94 -6.78
N ALA A 22 5.25 5.78 -7.49
CA ALA A 22 4.00 5.40 -8.14
C ALA A 22 4.19 4.30 -9.19
N ALA A 23 5.20 4.42 -10.04
CA ALA A 23 5.51 3.42 -11.05
C ALA A 23 5.84 2.07 -10.41
N VAL A 24 6.69 2.07 -9.38
CA VAL A 24 7.06 0.85 -8.65
C VAL A 24 5.83 0.21 -8.01
N ALA A 25 5.02 0.99 -7.28
CA ALA A 25 3.78 0.49 -6.67
C ALA A 25 2.82 -0.11 -7.70
N THR A 26 2.70 0.51 -8.87
CA THR A 26 1.85 0.04 -9.97
C THR A 26 2.35 -1.28 -10.55
N ILE A 27 3.67 -1.42 -10.75
CA ILE A 27 4.28 -2.66 -11.25
C ILE A 27 4.06 -3.79 -10.25
N PHE A 28 4.30 -3.55 -8.95
CA PHE A 28 4.02 -4.55 -7.91
C PHE A 28 2.56 -4.97 -7.90
N PHE A 29 1.63 -4.01 -7.98
CA PHE A 29 0.21 -4.30 -8.05
C PHE A 29 -0.16 -5.13 -9.29
N ALA A 30 0.42 -4.81 -10.45
CA ALA A 30 0.17 -5.54 -11.69
C ALA A 30 0.66 -6.99 -11.60
N ILE A 31 1.88 -7.22 -11.09
CA ILE A 31 2.45 -8.55 -10.91
C ILE A 31 1.62 -9.37 -9.92
N ALA A 32 1.25 -8.79 -8.78
CA ALA A 32 0.39 -9.45 -7.79
C ALA A 32 -0.97 -9.82 -8.39
N SER A 33 -1.60 -8.88 -9.11
CA SER A 33 -2.89 -9.10 -9.77
C SER A 33 -2.80 -10.21 -10.81
N PHE A 34 -1.76 -10.20 -11.65
CA PHE A 34 -1.54 -11.25 -12.64
C PHE A 34 -1.37 -12.62 -11.99
N SER A 35 -0.55 -12.70 -10.94
CA SER A 35 -0.28 -13.94 -10.21
C SER A 35 -1.55 -14.52 -9.60
N VAL A 36 -2.33 -13.68 -8.91
CA VAL A 36 -3.62 -14.09 -8.30
C VAL A 36 -4.59 -14.58 -9.37
N ASN A 37 -4.77 -13.85 -10.46
CA ASN A 37 -5.67 -14.25 -11.55
C ASN A 37 -5.24 -15.58 -12.18
N LYS A 38 -3.93 -15.82 -12.29
CA LYS A 38 -3.41 -17.08 -12.85
C LYS A 38 -3.66 -18.28 -11.94
N VAL A 39 -3.57 -18.09 -10.62
CA VAL A 39 -3.75 -19.15 -9.63
C VAL A 39 -5.22 -19.40 -9.30
N TYR A 40 -6.08 -18.38 -9.44
CA TYR A 40 -7.52 -18.45 -9.13
C TYR A 40 -8.26 -19.65 -9.70
N PRO A 41 -8.15 -20.01 -11.00
CA PRO A 41 -8.85 -21.17 -11.54
C PRO A 41 -8.28 -22.52 -11.07
N SER A 42 -7.09 -22.54 -10.47
CA SER A 42 -6.37 -23.77 -10.11
C SER A 42 -6.49 -24.16 -8.64
N VAL A 43 -7.15 -23.34 -7.81
CA VAL A 43 -7.28 -23.61 -6.37
C VAL A 43 -8.73 -23.52 -5.90
N PRO A 44 -9.10 -24.23 -4.83
CA PRO A 44 -10.43 -24.11 -4.24
C PRO A 44 -10.71 -22.71 -3.69
N ASN A 45 -11.98 -22.28 -3.74
CA ASN A 45 -12.41 -20.97 -3.27
C ASN A 45 -12.03 -20.69 -1.80
N TYR A 46 -12.13 -21.67 -0.91
CA TYR A 46 -11.79 -21.49 0.51
C TYR A 46 -10.31 -21.12 0.72
N THR A 47 -9.41 -21.64 -0.12
CA THR A 47 -7.98 -21.31 -0.07
C THR A 47 -7.76 -19.86 -0.49
N MET A 48 -8.48 -19.38 -1.51
CA MET A 48 -8.42 -17.97 -1.91
C MET A 48 -8.97 -17.04 -0.84
N PHE A 49 -10.09 -17.40 -0.20
CA PHE A 49 -10.63 -16.61 0.92
C PHE A 49 -9.65 -16.56 2.10
N ALA A 50 -9.04 -17.68 2.46
CA ALA A 50 -8.03 -17.71 3.53
C ALA A 50 -6.79 -16.87 3.18
N PHE A 51 -6.31 -16.94 1.94
CA PHE A 51 -5.20 -16.11 1.46
C PHE A 51 -5.51 -14.61 1.53
N PHE A 52 -6.68 -14.19 1.05
CA PHE A 52 -7.09 -12.79 1.13
C PHE A 52 -7.33 -12.34 2.58
N ALA A 53 -7.87 -13.19 3.44
CA ALA A 53 -8.05 -12.87 4.86
C ALA A 53 -6.70 -12.65 5.56
N LEU A 54 -5.74 -13.55 5.34
CA LEU A 54 -4.40 -13.45 5.93
C LEU A 54 -3.65 -12.21 5.44
N THR A 55 -3.66 -11.96 4.13
CA THR A 55 -3.00 -10.78 3.55
C THR A 55 -3.61 -9.47 4.02
N ASN A 56 -4.95 -9.40 4.17
CA ASN A 56 -5.60 -8.23 4.77
C ASN A 56 -5.25 -8.06 6.25
N LEU A 57 -5.15 -9.14 7.01
CA LEU A 57 -4.73 -9.08 8.41
C LEU A 57 -3.29 -8.55 8.55
N ILE A 58 -2.37 -9.05 7.72
CA ILE A 58 -0.99 -8.55 7.66
C ILE A 58 -0.97 -7.07 7.28
N ALA A 59 -1.75 -6.66 6.27
CA ALA A 59 -1.86 -5.27 5.87
C ALA A 59 -2.41 -4.37 7.00
N ALA A 60 -3.38 -4.85 7.76
CA ALA A 60 -3.94 -4.13 8.91
C ALA A 60 -2.91 -3.94 10.03
N ILE A 61 -2.17 -5.01 10.38
CA ILE A 61 -1.09 -4.93 11.38
C ILE A 61 0.02 -3.99 10.91
N PHE A 62 0.44 -4.12 9.65
CA PHE A 62 1.44 -3.22 9.06
C PHE A 62 0.98 -1.76 9.11
N THR A 63 -0.26 -1.49 8.73
CA THR A 63 -0.84 -0.14 8.76
C THR A 63 -0.83 0.42 10.18
N TRP A 64 -1.25 -0.39 11.16
CA TRP A 64 -1.29 0.04 12.56
C TRP A 64 0.11 0.35 13.15
N LEU A 65 1.13 -0.41 12.76
CA LEU A 65 2.48 -0.25 13.30
C LEU A 65 3.34 0.80 12.58
N TYR A 66 3.22 0.91 11.25
CA TYR A 66 4.17 1.66 10.42
C TYR A 66 3.57 2.87 9.70
N VAL A 67 2.26 2.92 9.49
CA VAL A 67 1.64 4.05 8.79
C VAL A 67 1.31 5.15 9.80
N ILE A 68 1.92 6.31 9.62
CA ILE A 68 1.61 7.51 10.41
C ILE A 68 0.27 8.11 9.98
N GLU A 69 -0.45 8.72 10.91
CA GLU A 69 -1.67 9.46 10.61
C GLU A 69 -1.33 10.77 9.89
N THR A 70 -1.76 10.88 8.63
CA THR A 70 -1.54 12.07 7.79
C THR A 70 -2.75 13.01 7.74
N LYS A 71 -3.91 12.59 8.24
CA LYS A 71 -5.16 13.37 8.15
C LYS A 71 -5.04 14.71 8.89
N GLY A 72 -5.40 15.79 8.19
CA GLY A 72 -5.46 17.14 8.73
C GLY A 72 -4.09 17.80 8.94
N LYS A 73 -3.01 17.20 8.44
CA LYS A 73 -1.66 17.78 8.48
C LYS A 73 -1.28 18.40 7.14
N SER A 74 -0.47 19.45 7.18
CA SER A 74 0.15 20.00 5.97
C SER A 74 1.26 19.10 5.45
N PHE A 75 1.56 19.20 4.15
CA PHE A 75 2.63 18.41 3.53
C PHE A 75 3.99 18.59 4.23
N SER A 76 4.33 19.82 4.63
CA SER A 76 5.58 20.10 5.35
C SER A 76 5.65 19.41 6.71
N GLU A 77 4.55 19.34 7.46
CA GLU A 77 4.48 18.63 8.75
C GLU A 77 4.62 17.12 8.58
N ILE A 78 4.02 16.54 7.53
CA ILE A 78 4.15 15.11 7.21
C ILE A 78 5.61 14.77 6.89
N GLN A 79 6.28 15.57 6.07
CA GLN A 79 7.69 15.36 5.74
C GLN A 79 8.60 15.52 6.97
N GLN A 80 8.29 16.45 7.89
CA GLN A 80 9.00 16.58 9.16
C GLN A 80 8.82 15.36 10.07
N LEU A 81 7.60 14.80 10.16
CA LEU A 81 7.32 13.58 10.92
C LEU A 81 8.10 12.38 10.37
N LEU A 82 8.11 12.21 9.06
CA LEU A 82 8.88 11.15 8.38
C LEU A 82 10.39 11.32 8.57
N HIS A 83 10.91 12.54 8.55
CA HIS A 83 12.33 12.82 8.81
C HIS A 83 12.72 12.69 10.29
N LYS A 84 11.80 12.92 11.23
CA LYS A 84 12.00 12.71 12.68
C LYS A 84 11.94 11.24 13.09
N GLN A 85 11.33 10.37 12.29
CA GLN A 85 11.31 8.92 12.51
C GLN A 85 12.61 8.20 12.11
N LYS A 86 13.73 8.94 11.96
CA LYS A 86 15.07 8.38 11.75
C LYS A 86 15.87 8.32 13.04
#